data_AF-A0A434UWI8-F1
#
_entry.id   AF-A0A434UWI8-F1
#
_cell.length_a   1.000
_cell.length_b   1.000
_cell.length_c   1.000
_cell.angle_alpha   90.00
_cell.angle_beta   90.00
_cell.angle_gamma   90.00
#
_symmetry.space_group_name_H-M   'P 1'
#
loop_
_entity.id
_entity.type
_entity.pdbx_description
1 polymer ?
#
loop_
_entity_poly.entity_id
_entity_poly.type
_entity_poly.pdbx_seq_one_letter_code
_entity_poly.pdbx_strand_id
1 'polypeptide(L)'
;MKKTLLVLSLLIPLSACSRTEQGAAVGGLGGAAVGAAVAGDPVEGAVVGGAVGAIAGAVIGHASEAGQCRYRDQYGRVYVARCPNGY
;
A
#
# COMPACT_ATOMS: atom_id res chain seq x y z
N MET A 1 -9.03 19.92 -15.06
CA MET A 1 -7.60 20.23 -15.27
C MET A 1 -6.80 20.36 -13.97
N LYS A 2 -7.13 21.29 -13.07
CA LYS A 2 -6.32 21.54 -11.86
C LYS A 2 -6.43 20.44 -10.78
N LYS A 3 -7.63 19.87 -10.62
CA LYS A 3 -7.90 18.74 -9.69
C LYS A 3 -7.20 17.44 -10.12
N THR A 4 -7.16 17.15 -11.42
CA THR A 4 -6.49 15.96 -11.97
C THR A 4 -4.98 16.05 -11.83
N LEU A 5 -4.40 17.24 -12.00
CA LEU A 5 -2.97 17.49 -11.73
C LEU A 5 -2.60 17.28 -10.25
N LEU A 6 -3.50 17.63 -9.33
CA LEU A 6 -3.29 17.49 -7.89
C LEU A 6 -3.39 16.02 -7.42
N VAL A 7 -4.35 15.26 -7.97
CA VAL A 7 -4.45 13.81 -7.72
C VAL A 7 -3.24 13.08 -8.31
N LEU A 8 -2.80 13.45 -9.50
CA LEU A 8 -1.64 12.82 -10.14
C LEU A 8 -0.36 13.07 -9.34
N SER A 9 -0.15 14.27 -8.80
CA SER A 9 1.02 14.60 -7.99
C SER A 9 1.06 13.88 -6.64
N LEU A 10 -0.11 13.57 -6.06
CA LEU A 10 -0.21 12.75 -4.85
C LEU A 10 0.07 11.26 -5.11
N LEU A 11 -0.08 10.81 -6.36
CA LEU A 11 0.18 9.42 -6.76
C LEU A 11 1.67 9.13 -7.04
N ILE A 12 2.46 10.15 -7.38
CA ILE A 12 3.91 10.01 -7.64
C ILE A 12 4.68 9.38 -6.44
N PRO A 13 4.49 9.80 -5.17
CA PRO A 13 5.22 9.24 -4.04
C PRO A 13 4.83 7.80 -3.70
N LEU A 14 3.73 7.24 -4.23
CA LEU A 14 3.38 5.84 -3.99
C LEU A 14 4.42 4.86 -4.56
N SER A 15 5.26 5.31 -5.50
CA SER A 15 6.38 4.52 -6.03
C SER A 15 7.58 4.41 -5.07
N ALA A 16 7.65 5.25 -4.04
CA ALA A 16 8.69 5.22 -3.01
C ALA A 16 8.31 4.40 -1.78
N CYS A 17 7.02 4.11 -1.58
CA CYS A 17 6.53 3.27 -0.48
C CYS A 17 6.79 1.78 -0.74
N SER A 18 7.02 1.02 0.33
CA SER A 18 7.04 -0.46 0.25
C SER A 18 5.67 -0.99 -0.16
N ARG A 19 5.62 -2.19 -0.76
CA ARG A 19 4.37 -2.87 -1.15
C ARG A 19 3.41 -3.01 0.03
N THR A 20 3.97 -3.17 1.23
CA THR A 20 3.25 -3.17 2.50
C THR A 20 2.51 -1.85 2.73
N GLU A 21 3.23 -0.74 2.75
CA GLU A 21 2.69 0.57 3.06
C GLU A 21 1.68 1.00 2.00
N GLN A 22 1.96 0.67 0.75
CA GLN A 22 1.04 0.91 -0.37
C GLN A 22 -0.26 0.10 -0.19
N GLY A 23 -0.14 -1.18 0.16
CA GLY A 23 -1.28 -2.04 0.46
C GLY A 23 -2.09 -1.51 1.65
N ALA A 24 -1.42 -1.12 2.74
CA ALA A 24 -2.05 -0.56 3.92
C ALA A 24 -2.77 0.76 3.64
N ALA A 25 -2.15 1.66 2.88
CA ALA A 25 -2.74 2.95 2.52
C ALA A 25 -3.94 2.77 1.59
N VAL A 26 -3.83 1.96 0.54
CA VAL A 26 -4.93 1.71 -0.40
C VAL A 26 -6.06 0.94 0.27
N GLY A 27 -5.73 -0.10 1.03
CA GLY A 27 -6.70 -0.89 1.78
C GLY A 27 -7.38 -0.07 2.86
N GLY A 28 -6.65 0.78 3.59
CA GLY A 28 -7.19 1.62 4.65
C GLY A 28 -8.05 2.75 4.13
N LEU A 29 -7.59 3.50 3.12
CA LEU A 29 -8.39 4.58 2.53
C LEU A 29 -9.62 4.02 1.78
N GLY A 30 -9.44 2.94 1.02
CA GLY A 30 -10.55 2.28 0.31
C GLY A 30 -11.56 1.65 1.27
N GLY A 31 -11.07 0.95 2.30
CA GLY A 31 -11.89 0.36 3.34
C GLY A 31 -12.65 1.39 4.16
N ALA A 32 -12.03 2.53 4.49
CA ALA A 32 -12.70 3.63 5.18
C ALA A 32 -13.79 4.26 4.31
N ALA A 33 -13.51 4.51 3.03
CA ALA A 33 -14.50 5.08 2.12
C ALA A 33 -15.71 4.17 1.93
N VAL A 34 -15.48 2.87 1.75
CA VAL A 34 -16.56 1.88 1.63
C VAL A 34 -17.31 1.75 2.95
N GLY A 35 -16.60 1.59 4.07
CA GLY A 35 -17.21 1.45 5.39
C GLY A 35 -18.08 2.65 5.77
N ALA A 36 -17.64 3.87 5.45
CA ALA A 36 -18.43 5.09 5.63
C ALA A 36 -19.72 5.12 4.79
N ALA A 37 -19.71 4.47 3.62
CA ALA A 37 -20.82 4.50 2.67
C ALA A 37 -21.90 3.45 2.97
N VAL A 38 -21.54 2.31 3.56
CA VAL A 38 -22.48 1.21 3.84
C VAL A 38 -22.89 1.07 5.31
N ALA A 39 -22.13 1.62 6.25
CA ALA A 39 -22.46 1.52 7.66
C ALA A 39 -23.63 2.45 8.04
N GLY A 40 -24.38 2.05 9.08
CA GLY A 40 -25.43 2.89 9.66
C GLY A 40 -24.90 4.18 10.28
N ASP A 41 -23.69 4.13 10.85
CA ASP A 41 -22.93 5.32 11.25
C ASP A 41 -21.67 5.43 10.35
N PRO A 42 -21.52 6.55 9.62
CA PRO A 42 -20.43 6.70 8.65
C PRO A 42 -19.06 6.84 9.31
N VAL A 43 -18.97 7.35 10.55
CA VAL A 43 -17.70 7.52 11.25
C VAL A 43 -17.22 6.17 11.77
N GLU A 44 -18.11 5.43 12.43
CA GLU A 44 -17.82 4.07 12.90
C GLU A 44 -17.46 3.15 11.72
N GLY A 45 -18.24 3.21 10.65
CA GLY A 45 -17.98 2.48 9.41
C GLY A 45 -16.62 2.83 8.79
N ALA A 46 -16.27 4.12 8.74
CA ALA A 46 -14.97 4.56 8.22
C ALA A 46 -13.80 4.06 9.06
N VAL A 47 -13.92 4.13 10.39
CA VAL A 47 -12.85 3.70 11.31
C VAL A 47 -12.66 2.20 11.23
N VAL A 48 -13.74 1.42 11.29
CA VAL A 48 -13.67 -0.05 11.22
C VAL A 48 -13.21 -0.49 9.83
N GLY A 49 -13.82 0.03 8.77
CA GLY A 49 -13.46 -0.29 7.40
C GLY A 49 -12.01 0.11 7.08
N GLY A 50 -11.55 1.25 7.58
CA GLY A 50 -10.19 1.73 7.41
C GLY A 50 -9.16 0.91 8.19
N ALA A 51 -9.45 0.55 9.44
CA ALA A 51 -8.57 -0.30 10.23
C ALA A 51 -8.43 -1.70 9.62
N VAL A 52 -9.55 -2.35 9.28
CA VAL A 52 -9.56 -3.69 8.67
C VAL A 52 -8.89 -3.66 7.31
N GLY A 53 -9.23 -2.68 6.47
CA GLY A 53 -8.65 -2.51 5.15
C GLY A 53 -7.15 -2.24 5.20
N ALA A 54 -6.68 -1.43 6.16
CA ALA A 54 -5.25 -1.16 6.32
C ALA A 54 -4.48 -2.40 6.77
N ILE A 55 -5.00 -3.16 7.74
CA ILE A 55 -4.36 -4.39 8.22
C ILE A 55 -4.31 -5.43 7.09
N ALA A 56 -5.45 -5.69 6.42
CA ALA A 56 -5.51 -6.64 5.32
C ALA A 56 -4.58 -6.25 4.17
N GLY A 57 -4.59 -4.97 3.79
CA GLY A 57 -3.73 -4.41 2.76
C GLY A 57 -2.24 -4.50 3.12
N ALA A 58 -1.88 -4.23 4.38
CA ALA A 58 -0.52 -4.37 4.87
C ALA A 58 -0.05 -5.83 4.77
N VAL A 59 -0.88 -6.79 5.22
CA VAL A 59 -0.55 -8.22 5.17
C VAL A 59 -0.36 -8.71 3.74
N ILE A 60 -1.23 -8.32 2.81
CA ILE A 60 -1.12 -8.68 1.39
C ILE A 60 0.14 -8.05 0.77
N GLY A 61 0.43 -6.79 1.13
CA GLY A 61 1.63 -6.10 0.70
C GLY A 61 2.91 -6.76 1.23
N HIS A 62 2.93 -7.14 2.51
CA HIS A 62 4.01 -7.91 3.13
C HIS A 62 4.22 -9.26 2.45
N ALA A 63 3.13 -10.00 2.19
CA ALA A 63 3.19 -11.29 1.52
C ALA A 63 3.73 -11.18 0.09
N SER A 64 3.48 -10.05 -0.59
CA SER A 64 4.06 -9.77 -1.91
C SER A 64 5.56 -9.47 -1.87
N GLU A 65 6.06 -9.01 -0.73
CA GLU A 65 7.49 -8.77 -0.46
C GLU A 65 8.21 -10.07 -0.01
N ALA A 66 7.46 -11.11 0.37
CA ALA A 66 8.02 -12.39 0.81
C ALA A 66 8.81 -13.07 -0.33
N GLY A 67 10.03 -13.48 -0.04
CA GLY A 67 10.94 -14.06 -1.04
C GLY A 67 11.57 -13.04 -1.98
N GLN A 68 11.52 -11.74 -1.65
CA GLN A 68 12.26 -10.69 -2.35
C GLN A 68 13.50 -10.27 -1.55
N CYS A 69 14.66 -10.31 -2.20
CA CYS A 69 15.95 -9.94 -1.64
C CYS A 69 16.42 -8.61 -2.24
N ARG A 70 17.00 -7.74 -1.40
CA ARG A 70 17.62 -6.48 -1.82
C ARG A 70 19.06 -6.72 -2.24
N TYR A 71 19.37 -6.39 -3.49
CA TYR A 71 20.71 -6.45 -4.06
C TYR A 71 21.25 -5.06 -4.29
N ARG A 72 22.58 -4.92 -4.22
CA ARG A 72 23.29 -3.70 -4.61
C ARG A 72 24.22 -4.04 -5.77
N ASP A 73 24.09 -3.33 -6.88
CA ASP A 73 25.02 -3.49 -8.01
C ASP A 73 26.35 -2.78 -7.74
N GLN A 74 27.35 -3.07 -8.58
CA GLN A 74 28.68 -2.44 -8.55
C GLN A 74 28.69 -0.92 -8.79
N TYR A 75 27.58 -0.37 -9.29
CA TYR A 75 27.36 1.07 -9.46
C TYR A 75 26.61 1.70 -8.28
N GLY A 76 26.35 0.93 -7.21
CA GLY A 76 25.67 1.38 -6.00
C GLY A 76 24.14 1.42 -6.11
N ARG A 77 23.53 0.96 -7.20
CA ARG A 77 22.07 0.93 -7.36
C ARG A 77 21.49 -0.26 -6.59
N VAL A 78 20.49 0.02 -5.77
CA VAL A 78 19.77 -1.00 -5.02
C VAL A 78 18.57 -1.46 -5.84
N TYR A 79 18.45 -2.77 -6.07
CA TYR A 79 17.30 -3.37 -6.76
C TYR A 79 16.74 -4.53 -5.95
N VAL A 80 15.45 -4.78 -6.11
CA VAL A 80 14.75 -5.87 -5.43
C VAL A 80 14.45 -6.96 -6.46
N ALA A 81 14.87 -8.19 -6.17
CA ALA A 81 14.63 -9.36 -7.03
C ALA A 81 14.28 -10.56 -6.17
N ARG A 82 13.71 -11.62 -6.78
CA ARG A 82 13.45 -12.87 -6.05
C ARG A 82 14.73 -13.40 -5.42
N CYS A 83 14.64 -13.84 -4.17
CA CYS A 83 15.72 -14.57 -3.52
C CYS A 83 16.00 -15.86 -4.32
N PRO A 84 17.27 -16.24 -4.52
CA PRO A 84 17.61 -17.50 -5.15
C PRO A 84 17.07 -18.65 -4.31
N ASN A 85 16.87 -19.82 -4.91
CA ASN A 85 16.35 -20.97 -4.17
C ASN A 85 17.42 -21.44 -3.17
N GLY A 86 17.12 -21.40 -1.86
CA GLY A 86 17.99 -21.94 -0.80
C GLY A 86 18.33 -21.02 0.38
N TYR A 87 17.60 -19.91 0.59
CA TYR A 87 17.73 -19.03 1.77
C TYR A 87 16.50 -19.15 2.67
#